data_AF-A0A957S4K8-F1
#
_entry.id   AF-A0A957S4K8-F1
#
_cell.length_a   1.000
_cell.length_b   1.000
_cell.length_c   1.000
_cell.angle_alpha   90.00
_cell.angle_beta   90.00
_cell.angle_gamma   90.00
#
_symmetry.space_group_name_H-M   'P 1'
#
loop_
_entity.id
_entity.type
_entity.pdbx_description
1 polymer ?
#
loop_
_entity_poly.entity_id
_entity_poly.type
_entity_poly.pdbx_seq_one_letter_code
_entity_poly.pdbx_strand_id
1 'polypeptide(L)' 'IRTSGELRLSGFLLWQSAYAEYYFCDVLWPEFRRVDFLRALRSYNKRKRRFGK' A
#
# COMPACT_ATOMS: atom_id res chain seq x y z
N ILE A 1 0.24 2.90 0.10
CA ILE A 1 1.21 2.23 0.99
C ILE A 1 0.96 2.79 2.38
N ARG A 2 0.88 1.94 3.41
CA ARG A 2 0.71 2.37 4.80
C ARG A 2 1.72 1.66 5.69
N THR A 3 2.43 2.44 6.48
CA THR A 3 3.46 2.00 7.42
C THR A 3 2.88 1.76 8.82
N SER A 4 3.72 1.29 9.74
CA SER A 4 3.41 1.06 11.15
C SER A 4 2.43 -0.10 11.44
N GLY A 5 2.27 -1.04 10.51
CA GLY A 5 1.48 -2.28 10.72
C GLY A 5 -0.05 -2.10 10.77
N GLU A 6 -0.55 -0.88 10.61
CA GLU A 6 -1.96 -0.57 10.77
C GLU A 6 -2.78 -0.91 9.52
N LEU A 7 -3.71 -1.87 9.62
CA LEU A 7 -4.56 -2.33 8.53
C LEU A 7 -5.84 -1.49 8.37
N ARG A 8 -5.71 -0.19 8.15
CA ARG A 8 -6.84 0.74 7.95
C ARG A 8 -6.54 1.87 6.99
N LEU A 9 -7.58 2.51 6.45
CA LEU A 9 -7.45 3.70 5.59
C LEU A 9 -7.59 5.02 6.34
N SER A 10 -8.27 5.03 7.50
CA SER A 10 -8.44 6.23 8.32
C SER A 10 -9.02 7.43 7.56
N GLY A 11 -9.93 7.20 6.61
CA GLY A 11 -10.55 8.27 5.81
C GLY A 11 -9.65 8.86 4.71
N PHE A 12 -8.46 8.32 4.49
CA PHE A 12 -7.54 8.82 3.47
C PHE A 12 -7.97 8.39 2.06
N LEU A 13 -8.22 9.37 1.19
CA LEU A 13 -8.51 9.20 -0.25
C LEU A 13 -9.69 8.26 -0.56
N LEU A 14 -10.79 8.33 0.20
CA LEU A 14 -11.93 7.41 0.09
C LEU A 14 -12.44 7.20 -1.36
N TRP A 15 -12.61 8.29 -2.11
CA TRP A 15 -13.09 8.19 -3.50
C TRP A 15 -11.98 7.73 -4.45
N GLN A 16 -10.80 8.34 -4.33
CA GLN A 16 -9.67 8.08 -5.24
C GLN A 16 -9.10 6.67 -5.06
N SER A 17 -9.23 6.08 -3.86
CA SER A 17 -8.70 4.76 -3.55
C SER A 17 -9.70 3.62 -3.77
N ALA A 18 -10.89 3.89 -4.31
CA ALA A 18 -11.95 2.89 -4.49
C ALA A 18 -11.47 1.62 -5.23
N TYR A 19 -10.54 1.76 -6.18
CA TYR A 19 -9.94 0.66 -6.93
C TYR A 19 -8.43 0.50 -6.69
N ALA A 20 -7.87 1.23 -5.73
CA ALA A 20 -6.44 1.18 -5.43
C ALA A 20 -6.07 -0.16 -4.77
N GLU A 21 -4.84 -0.60 -5.01
CA GLU A 21 -4.27 -1.72 -4.26
C GLU A 21 -3.60 -1.22 -2.98
N TYR A 22 -3.88 -1.91 -1.88
CA TYR A 22 -3.29 -1.59 -0.60
C TYR A 22 -2.02 -2.42 -0.36
N TYR A 23 -1.02 -1.77 0.21
CA TYR A 23 0.22 -2.40 0.67
C TYR A 23 0.49 -1.86 2.07
N PHE A 24 0.55 -2.78 3.02
CA PHE A 24 0.80 -2.50 4.43
C PHE A 24 2.16 -3.08 4.81
N CYS A 25 2.92 -2.36 5.62
CA CYS A 25 4.18 -2.85 6.17
C CYS A 25 4.35 -2.42 7.62
N ASP A 26 5.03 -3.27 8.39
CA ASP A 26 5.20 -3.09 9.84
C ASP A 26 6.24 -2.01 10.20
N VAL A 27 7.09 -1.66 9.24
CA VAL A 27 8.13 -0.62 9.40
C VAL A 27 7.46 0.70 9.81
N LEU A 28 7.95 1.33 10.87
CA LEU A 28 7.50 2.65 11.32
C LEU A 28 7.89 3.72 10.30
N TRP A 29 7.09 4.78 10.21
CA TRP A 29 7.32 5.85 9.21
C TRP A 29 8.75 6.45 9.24
N PRO A 30 9.35 6.78 10.40
CA PRO A 30 10.71 7.32 10.45
C PRO A 30 11.79 6.34 9.95
N GLU A 31 11.52 5.04 10.00
CA GLU A 31 12.45 3.99 9.58
C GLU A 31 12.22 3.52 8.14
N PHE A 32 11.22 4.08 7.45
CA PHE A 32 10.86 3.68 6.11
C PHE A 32 11.92 4.13 5.10
N ARG A 33 12.57 3.17 4.44
CA ARG A 33 13.68 3.43 3.50
C ARG A 33 13.26 3.22 2.06
N ARG A 34 14.11 3.70 1.13
CA ARG A 34 13.95 3.46 -0.32
C ARG A 34 13.78 1.98 -0.66
N VAL A 35 14.46 1.08 0.05
CA VAL A 35 14.32 -0.37 -0.18
C VAL A 35 12.90 -0.87 0.13
N ASP A 36 12.24 -0.32 1.14
CA ASP A 36 10.89 -0.70 1.53
C ASP A 36 9.86 -0.18 0.52
N PHE A 37 10.09 1.01 -0.02
CA PHE A 37 9.33 1.51 -1.16
C PHE A 37 9.48 0.61 -2.40
N LEU A 38 10.70 0.18 -2.74
CA LEU A 38 10.93 -0.73 -3.88
C LEU A 38 10.29 -2.10 -3.66
N ARG A 39 10.25 -2.60 -2.42
CA ARG A 39 9.50 -3.81 -2.06
C ARG A 39 8.00 -3.65 -2.28
N ALA A 40 7.43 -2.51 -1.88
CA ALA A 40 6.03 -2.19 -2.11
C ALA A 40 5.71 -2.14 -3.61
N LEU A 41 6.55 -1.48 -4.41
CA LEU A 41 6.39 -1.39 -5.86
C LEU A 41 6.50 -2.76 -6.54
N ARG A 42 7.47 -3.59 -6.13
CA ARG A 42 7.60 -4.97 -6.63
C ARG A 42 6.35 -5.80 -6.30
N SER A 43 5.79 -5.63 -5.10
CA SER A 43 4.55 -6.31 -4.69
C SER A 43 3.35 -5.86 -5.55
N TYR A 44 3.24 -4.56 -5.82
CA TYR A 44 2.20 -4.00 -6.70
C TYR A 44 2.32 -4.57 -8.12
N ASN A 45 3.50 -4.54 -8.72
CA ASN A 45 3.72 -5.01 -10.10
C ASN A 45 3.42 -6.51 -10.31
N LYS A 46 3.49 -7.32 -9.26
CA LYS A 46 3.18 -8.76 -9.33
C LYS A 46 1.68 -9.07 -9.30
N ARG A 47 0.85 -8.11 -8.92
CA ARG A 47 -0.59 -8.34 -8.76
C ARG A 47 -1.31 -8.22 -10.11
N LYS A 48 -2.20 -9.16 -10.37
CA LYS A 48 -3.07 -9.14 -11.55
C LYS A 48 -4.39 -8.47 -11.18
N ARG A 49 -4.58 -7.24 -11.65
CA ARG A 49 -5.80 -6.46 -11.38
C ARG A 49 -6.99 -7.06 -12.13
N ARG A 50 -8.06 -7.34 -11.38
CA ARG A 50 -9.30 -7.93 -11.90
C ARG A 50 -10.34 -6.89 -12.33
N PHE A 51 -10.22 -5.64 -11.88
CA PHE A 51 -11.11 -4.52 -12.24
C PHE A 51 -12.62 -4.87 -12.25
N GLY A 52 -13.09 -5.68 -11.28
CA GLY A 52 -14.50 -6.05 -11.17
C GLY A 52 -15.00 -7.12 -12.15
N LYS A 53 -14.08 -7.82 -12.85
CA LYS A 53 -14.38 -9.06 -13.58
C LYS A 53 -14.43 -10.28 -12.66
#